data_AF-A0A2I0QIY0-F1
#
_entry.id   AF-A0A2I0QIY0-F1
#
_cell.length_a   1.000
_cell.length_b   1.000
_cell.length_c   1.000
_cell.angle_alpha   90.00
_cell.angle_beta   90.00
_cell.angle_gamma   90.00
#
_symmetry.space_group_name_H-M   'P 1'
#
loop_
_entity.id
_entity.type
_entity.pdbx_description
1 polymer ?
#
loop_
_entity_poly.entity_id
_entity_poly.type
_entity_poly.pdbx_seq_one_letter_code
_entity_poly.pdbx_strand_id
1 'polypeptide(L)'
;MVYFDPPYCGCHPDYQAFYHFLETFVEYWKDKEFVNGTKMYYPKKESGFVQKTEIEKSFQKLFENSRHIRYWIISYNSKSYPEKEKMIELIEKFKKVKIYEHEYANNYGGKGSRKGTKEYLFYCYNYEGVN
;
A
#
# COMPACT_ATOMS: atom_id res chain seq x y z
N MET A 1 -17.47 -1.38 2.43
CA MET A 1 -16.34 -2.12 1.85
C MET A 1 -15.25 -1.12 1.53
N VAL A 2 -13.98 -1.50 1.62
CA VAL A 2 -12.83 -0.64 1.29
C VAL A 2 -11.81 -1.41 0.46
N TYR A 3 -11.12 -0.68 -0.42
CA TYR A 3 -10.00 -1.16 -1.21
C TYR A 3 -8.72 -0.46 -0.73
N PHE A 4 -7.68 -1.24 -0.45
CA PHE A 4 -6.38 -0.76 -0.03
C PHE A 4 -5.34 -1.09 -1.11
N ASP A 5 -4.68 -0.05 -1.61
CA ASP A 5 -3.46 -0.15 -2.42
C ASP A 5 -2.30 0.51 -1.64
N PRO A 6 -1.73 -0.19 -0.65
CA PRO A 6 -0.78 0.39 0.28
C PRO A 6 0.56 0.69 -0.42
N PRO A 7 1.28 1.73 0.02
CA PRO A 7 2.59 2.05 -0.53
C PRO A 7 3.61 0.93 -0.34
N TYR A 8 4.37 0.66 -1.40
CA TYR A 8 5.43 -0.35 -1.41
C TYR A 8 6.72 0.22 -0.80
N CYS A 9 7.18 -0.41 0.29
CA CYS A 9 8.40 0.00 0.97
C CYS A 9 9.62 -0.08 0.03
N GLY A 10 10.44 0.98 -0.01
CA GLY A 10 11.69 1.03 -0.78
C GLY A 10 11.53 1.35 -2.27
N CYS A 11 10.38 1.09 -2.90
CA CYS A 11 10.12 1.45 -4.30
C CYS A 11 9.04 2.53 -4.35
N HIS A 12 9.47 3.79 -4.44
CA HIS A 12 8.58 4.96 -4.53
C HIS A 12 7.49 5.04 -3.43
N PRO A 13 7.85 5.02 -2.13
CA PRO A 13 6.87 5.09 -1.04
C PRO A 13 6.20 6.47 -0.92
N ASP A 14 6.70 7.47 -1.64
CA ASP A 14 6.20 8.84 -1.65
C ASP A 14 5.06 8.99 -2.66
N TYR A 15 3.85 8.62 -2.23
CA TYR A 15 2.65 8.71 -3.07
C TYR A 15 2.21 10.16 -3.29
N GLN A 16 2.56 11.10 -2.38
CA GLN A 16 2.23 12.52 -2.54
C GLN A 16 2.92 13.10 -3.78
N ALA A 17 4.15 12.66 -4.08
CA ALA A 17 4.82 12.99 -5.34
C ALA A 17 4.09 12.48 -6.61
N PHE A 18 3.37 11.35 -6.53
CA PHE A 18 2.61 10.80 -7.67
C PHE A 18 1.29 11.53 -7.91
N TYR A 19 0.67 12.07 -6.86
CA TYR A 19 -0.61 12.76 -6.95
C TYR A 19 -0.49 14.28 -7.07
N HIS A 20 0.51 14.75 -7.81
CA HIS A 20 0.85 16.18 -7.83
C HIS A 20 -0.33 17.09 -8.21
N PHE A 21 -1.19 16.66 -9.14
CA PHE A 21 -2.39 17.42 -9.52
C PHE A 21 -3.39 17.53 -8.36
N LEU A 22 -3.70 16.42 -7.69
CA LEU A 22 -4.64 16.40 -6.58
C LEU A 22 -4.09 17.20 -5.40
N GLU A 23 -2.80 17.08 -5.12
CA GLU A 23 -2.13 17.86 -4.08
C GLU A 23 -2.18 19.36 -4.38
N THR A 24 -1.94 19.77 -5.64
CA THR A 24 -2.11 21.17 -6.07
C THR A 24 -3.56 21.62 -5.89
N PHE A 25 -4.53 20.79 -6.25
CA PHE A 25 -5.95 21.17 -6.19
C PHE A 25 -6.46 21.33 -4.75
N VAL A 26 -6.03 20.45 -3.84
CA VAL A 26 -6.53 20.42 -2.46
C VAL A 26 -5.72 21.34 -1.56
N GLU A 27 -4.39 21.22 -1.58
CA GLU A 27 -3.49 21.87 -0.62
C GLU A 27 -2.72 23.05 -1.23
N TYR A 28 -2.69 23.17 -2.56
CA TYR A 28 -1.91 24.17 -3.30
C TYR A 28 -0.42 24.19 -2.91
N TRP A 29 0.12 23.09 -2.36
CA TRP A 29 1.51 22.99 -1.89
C TRP A 29 1.91 24.11 -0.91
N LYS A 30 0.94 24.65 -0.15
CA LYS A 30 1.14 25.86 0.69
C LYS A 30 2.26 25.73 1.72
N ASP A 31 2.53 24.52 2.20
CA ASP A 31 3.56 24.22 3.20
C ASP A 31 4.85 23.62 2.60
N LYS A 32 4.98 23.59 1.26
CA LYS A 32 6.10 22.96 0.55
C LYS A 32 6.83 23.94 -0.37
N GLU A 33 8.12 23.71 -0.53
CA GLU A 33 8.98 24.40 -1.50
C GLU A 33 9.43 23.45 -2.61
N PHE A 34 9.46 23.93 -3.85
CA PHE A 34 9.94 23.18 -5.00
C PHE A 34 11.44 23.36 -5.19
N VAL A 35 12.16 22.26 -5.37
CA VAL A 35 13.63 22.26 -5.44
C VAL A 35 14.08 22.39 -6.88
N ASN A 36 14.93 23.40 -7.16
CA ASN A 36 15.65 23.57 -8.43
C ASN A 36 14.76 23.57 -9.70
N GLY A 37 13.53 24.08 -9.61
CA GLY A 37 12.59 24.08 -10.75
C GLY A 37 12.14 22.69 -11.22
N THR A 38 12.41 21.65 -10.43
CA THR A 38 11.94 20.29 -10.67
C THR A 38 10.58 20.06 -9.99
N LYS A 39 9.92 18.93 -10.28
CA LYS A 39 8.70 18.50 -9.57
C LYS A 39 8.96 17.93 -8.16
N MET A 40 10.20 18.01 -7.67
CA MET A 40 10.52 17.59 -6.30
C MET A 40 10.21 18.71 -5.33
N TYR A 41 9.65 18.35 -4.18
CA TYR A 41 9.24 19.27 -3.13
C TYR A 41 9.88 18.90 -1.78
N TYR A 42 9.91 19.88 -0.87
CA TYR A 42 10.41 19.74 0.50
C TYR A 42 9.58 20.58 1.48
N PRO A 43 9.36 20.16 2.73
CA PRO A 43 9.74 18.85 3.30
C PRO A 43 8.82 17.72 2.81
N LYS A 44 9.39 16.54 2.60
CA LYS A 44 8.60 15.33 2.30
C LYS A 44 7.70 14.98 3.47
N LYS A 45 6.51 14.48 3.18
CA LYS A 45 5.62 13.97 4.22
C LYS A 45 6.19 12.70 4.82
N GLU A 46 6.37 12.70 6.13
CA GLU A 46 6.76 11.48 6.85
C GLU A 46 5.64 10.45 6.78
N SER A 47 6.01 9.22 6.46
CA SER A 47 5.10 8.09 6.40
C SER A 47 5.83 6.87 6.93
N GLY A 48 5.20 6.15 7.86
CA GLY A 48 5.75 4.92 8.41
C GLY A 48 5.83 3.78 7.38
N PHE A 49 5.35 3.98 6.16
CA PHE A 49 5.55 3.06 5.04
C PHE A 49 6.87 3.30 4.27
N VAL A 50 7.58 4.40 4.56
CA VAL A 50 8.91 4.67 3.97
C VAL A 50 9.97 3.79 4.62
N GLN A 51 9.92 3.62 5.94
CA GLN A 51 10.93 2.86 6.69
C GLN A 51 10.48 1.41 6.91
N LYS A 52 11.35 0.45 6.59
CA LYS A 52 11.07 -0.99 6.83
C LYS A 52 10.78 -1.30 8.29
N THR A 53 11.39 -0.58 9.24
CA THR A 53 11.21 -0.78 10.68
C THR A 53 9.83 -0.33 11.18
N GLU A 54 9.13 0.52 10.43
CA GLU A 54 7.86 1.12 10.84
C GLU A 54 6.65 0.58 10.07
N ILE A 55 6.88 -0.11 8.95
CA ILE A 55 5.81 -0.49 8.03
C ILE A 55 4.83 -1.48 8.65
N GLU A 56 5.30 -2.46 9.42
CA GLU A 56 4.40 -3.42 10.08
C GLU A 56 3.50 -2.72 11.11
N LYS A 57 4.05 -1.76 11.87
CA LYS A 57 3.28 -0.93 12.81
C LYS A 57 2.27 -0.06 12.05
N SER A 58 2.66 0.46 10.89
CA SER A 58 1.79 1.26 10.04
C SER A 58 0.63 0.45 9.47
N PHE A 59 0.88 -0.78 9.01
CA PHE A 59 -0.18 -1.72 8.63
C PHE A 59 -1.09 -2.06 9.80
N GLN A 60 -0.54 -2.34 10.98
CA GLN A 60 -1.34 -2.63 12.17
C GLN A 60 -2.29 -1.47 12.50
N LYS A 61 -1.80 -0.23 12.48
CA LYS A 61 -2.62 0.96 12.70
C LYS A 61 -3.68 1.17 11.61
N LEU A 62 -3.32 0.94 10.34
CA LEU A 62 -4.25 1.01 9.20
C LEU A 62 -5.41 0.02 9.39
N PHE A 63 -5.10 -1.24 9.68
CA PHE A 63 -6.08 -2.30 9.89
C PHE A 63 -6.94 -2.04 11.12
N GLU A 64 -6.33 -1.58 12.22
CA GLU A 64 -7.05 -1.22 13.44
C GLU A 64 -8.09 -0.11 13.20
N ASN A 65 -7.70 0.99 12.54
CA ASN A 65 -8.62 2.08 12.21
C ASN A 65 -9.73 1.64 11.23
N SER A 66 -9.46 0.61 10.43
CA SER A 66 -10.39 0.13 9.40
C SER A 66 -11.34 -0.98 9.87
N ARG A 67 -11.25 -1.40 11.15
CA ARG A 67 -12.01 -2.54 11.72
C ARG A 67 -13.51 -2.46 11.47
N HIS A 68 -14.07 -1.26 11.60
CA HIS A 68 -15.49 -0.98 11.41
C HIS A 68 -16.01 -1.30 9.99
N ILE A 69 -15.11 -1.35 9.00
CA ILE A 69 -15.47 -1.66 7.62
C ILE A 69 -15.56 -3.18 7.45
N ARG A 70 -16.74 -3.69 7.12
CA ARG A 70 -17.01 -5.15 7.04
C ARG A 70 -16.05 -5.92 6.13
N TYR A 71 -15.80 -5.41 4.92
CA TYR A 71 -15.01 -6.07 3.89
C TYR A 71 -13.80 -5.22 3.49
N TRP A 72 -12.63 -5.84 3.44
CA TRP A 72 -11.41 -5.24 2.91
C TRP A 72 -10.94 -6.01 1.68
N ILE A 73 -10.52 -5.28 0.65
CA ILE A 73 -9.78 -5.79 -0.50
C ILE A 73 -8.40 -5.16 -0.46
N ILE A 74 -7.33 -5.95 -0.47
CA ILE A 74 -5.96 -5.43 -0.45
C ILE A 74 -5.23 -5.95 -1.68
N SER A 75 -4.79 -5.04 -2.56
CA SER A 75 -3.88 -5.36 -3.65
C SER A 75 -2.44 -5.36 -3.15
N TYR A 76 -1.65 -6.35 -3.54
CA TYR A 76 -0.27 -6.46 -3.10
C TYR A 76 0.57 -7.31 -4.04
N ASN A 77 1.90 -7.17 -3.98
CA ASN A 77 2.82 -7.85 -4.88
C ASN A 77 3.85 -8.69 -4.11
N SER A 78 4.28 -9.82 -4.67
CA SER A 78 5.25 -10.74 -4.09
C SER A 78 6.65 -10.16 -3.84
N LYS A 79 7.00 -9.01 -4.44
CA LYS A 79 8.28 -8.32 -4.24
C LYS A 79 8.23 -7.26 -3.13
N SER A 80 7.08 -7.11 -2.49
CA SER A 80 6.84 -6.07 -1.50
C SER A 80 7.11 -6.57 -0.08
N TYR A 81 7.47 -5.64 0.81
CA TYR A 81 7.63 -5.90 2.24
C TYR A 81 6.55 -5.15 3.03
N PRO A 82 5.86 -5.78 4.01
CA PRO A 82 6.05 -7.15 4.51
C PRO A 82 5.71 -8.23 3.48
N GLU A 83 6.33 -9.41 3.62
CA GLU A 83 6.06 -10.56 2.75
C GLU A 83 4.64 -11.11 2.96
N LYS A 84 4.19 -11.98 2.05
CA LYS A 84 2.81 -12.50 2.04
C LYS A 84 2.40 -13.08 3.39
N GLU A 85 3.22 -13.97 3.94
CA GLU A 85 2.97 -14.67 5.20
C GLU A 85 2.84 -13.66 6.35
N LYS A 86 3.72 -12.66 6.37
CA LYS A 86 3.67 -11.60 7.37
C LYS A 86 2.45 -10.70 7.23
N MET A 87 2.04 -10.40 5.99
CA MET A 87 0.80 -9.66 5.72
C MET A 87 -0.42 -10.42 6.23
N ILE A 88 -0.47 -11.75 6.02
CA ILE A 88 -1.53 -12.62 6.55
C ILE A 88 -1.58 -12.51 8.07
N GLU A 89 -0.45 -12.70 8.76
CA GLU A 89 -0.37 -12.58 10.23
C GLU A 89 -0.90 -11.24 10.74
N LEU A 90 -0.61 -10.14 10.04
CA LEU A 90 -1.08 -8.81 10.41
C LEU A 90 -2.60 -8.65 10.22
N ILE A 91 -3.15 -9.19 9.13
CA ILE A 91 -4.59 -9.13 8.82
C ILE A 91 -5.38 -10.01 9.80
N GLU A 92 -4.89 -11.22 10.10
CA GLU A 92 -5.59 -12.23 10.92
C GLU A 92 -5.84 -11.77 12.35
N LYS A 93 -5.08 -10.80 12.85
CA LYS A 93 -5.36 -10.11 14.12
C LYS A 93 -6.70 -9.38 14.15
N PHE A 94 -7.25 -9.02 12.98
CA PHE A 94 -8.44 -8.19 12.86
C PHE A 94 -9.57 -8.84 12.06
N LYS A 95 -9.26 -9.65 11.04
CA LYS A 95 -10.24 -10.25 10.12
C LYS A 95 -9.82 -11.62 9.63
N LYS A 96 -10.78 -12.40 9.13
CA LYS A 96 -10.49 -13.58 8.30
C LYS A 96 -9.99 -13.11 6.94
N VAL A 97 -9.10 -13.88 6.32
CA VAL A 97 -8.54 -13.58 5.01
C VAL A 97 -8.61 -14.78 4.07
N LYS A 98 -8.93 -14.51 2.80
CA LYS A 98 -8.73 -15.42 1.66
C LYS A 98 -7.83 -14.72 0.65
N ILE A 99 -6.96 -15.46 0.00
CA ILE A 99 -5.96 -14.90 -0.92
C ILE A 99 -6.20 -15.46 -2.30
N TYR A 100 -6.21 -14.57 -3.29
CA TYR A 100 -6.15 -14.94 -4.69
C TYR A 100 -4.78 -14.56 -5.22
N GLU A 101 -4.10 -15.50 -5.86
CA GLU A 101 -2.78 -15.28 -6.44
C GLU A 101 -2.89 -15.31 -7.97
N HIS A 102 -2.24 -14.36 -8.63
CA HIS A 102 -2.07 -14.36 -10.08
C HIS A 102 -0.59 -14.24 -10.41
N GLU A 103 -0.05 -15.23 -11.12
CA GLU A 103 1.32 -15.20 -11.60
C GLU A 103 1.35 -14.61 -13.01
N TYR A 104 2.18 -13.58 -13.22
CA TYR A 104 2.38 -13.05 -14.57
C TYR A 104 3.14 -14.09 -15.41
N ALA A 105 2.39 -14.80 -16.27
CA ALA A 105 2.98 -15.61 -17.32
C ALA A 105 3.70 -14.69 -18.29
N ASN A 106 5.04 -14.75 -18.25
CA ASN A 106 5.99 -14.05 -19.12
C ASN A 106 5.37 -13.54 -20.41
N ASN A 107 4.99 -12.26 -20.49
CA ASN A 107 4.72 -11.62 -21.78
C ASN A 107 4.61 -10.09 -21.67
N TYR A 108 5.34 -9.43 -22.58
CA TYR A 108 5.33 -8.01 -22.95
C TYR A 108 6.18 -7.01 -22.13
N GLY A 109 7.43 -6.86 -22.60
CA GLY A 109 7.95 -5.61 -23.17
C GLY A 109 7.81 -4.30 -22.38
N GLY A 110 8.94 -3.78 -21.90
CA GLY A 110 9.10 -2.38 -21.49
C GLY A 110 9.54 -2.20 -20.05
N LYS A 111 10.85 -1.95 -19.85
CA LYS A 111 11.54 -1.56 -18.60
C LYS A 111 11.24 -2.44 -17.37
N GLY A 112 11.98 -3.54 -17.28
CA GLY A 112 12.15 -4.30 -16.04
C GLY A 112 11.63 -5.72 -16.16
N SER A 113 12.51 -6.69 -15.93
CA SER A 113 12.15 -8.11 -15.87
C SER A 113 11.18 -8.34 -14.70
N ARG A 114 9.87 -8.36 -14.96
CA ARG A 114 8.82 -8.79 -14.02
C ARG A 114 8.79 -10.31 -13.82
N LYS A 115 9.80 -11.02 -14.33
CA LYS A 115 9.92 -12.49 -14.22
C LYS A 115 9.77 -12.93 -12.76
N GLY A 116 8.86 -13.88 -12.52
CA GLY A 116 8.60 -14.48 -11.20
C GLY A 116 7.84 -13.60 -10.21
N THR A 117 7.20 -12.52 -10.66
CA THR A 117 6.40 -11.66 -9.78
C THR A 117 4.95 -12.16 -9.72
N LYS A 118 4.40 -12.30 -8.52
CA LYS A 118 3.00 -12.68 -8.29
C LYS A 118 2.24 -11.49 -7.71
N GLU A 119 1.02 -11.30 -8.19
CA GLU A 119 0.07 -10.37 -7.57
C GLU A 119 -0.82 -11.14 -6.60
N TYR A 120 -1.12 -10.52 -5.48
CA TYR A 120 -1.96 -11.03 -4.41
C TYR A 120 -3.16 -10.11 -4.24
N LEU A 121 -4.34 -10.71 -4.09
CA LEU A 121 -5.55 -10.04 -3.68
C LEU A 121 -6.04 -10.66 -2.37
N PHE A 122 -5.90 -9.93 -1.27
CA PHE A 122 -6.41 -10.36 0.03
C PHE A 122 -7.88 -9.92 0.15
N TYR A 123 -8.77 -10.89 0.20
CA TYR A 123 -10.18 -10.70 0.52
C TYR A 123 -10.41 -10.92 2.01
N CYS A 124 -10.65 -9.84 2.76
CA CYS A 124 -10.81 -9.89 4.21
C CYS A 124 -12.25 -9.63 4.62
N TYR A 125 -12.75 -10.41 5.57
CA TYR A 125 -14.14 -10.35 6.04
C TYR A 125 -14.24 -10.64 7.54
N ASN A 126 -15.31 -10.15 8.17
CA ASN A 126 -15.59 -10.43 9.58
C ASN A 126 -15.90 -11.90 9.80
N TYR A 127 -15.71 -12.35 11.04
CA TYR A 127 -16.31 -13.59 11.53
C TYR A 127 -17.83 -13.47 11.39
N GLU A 128 -18.48 -14.47 10.80
CA GLU A 128 -19.94 -14.53 10.79
C GLU A 128 -20.43 -14.55 12.24
N GLY A 129 -21.26 -13.58 12.63
CA GLY A 129 -21.89 -13.54 13.96
C GLY A 129 -21.60 -12.33 14.84
N VAL A 130 -20.88 -11.29 14.39
CA VAL A 130 -20.75 -10.04 15.16
C VAL A 130 -21.31 -8.88 14.34
N ASN A 131 -22.53 -8.48 14.71
CA ASN A 131 -23.15 -7.20 14.36
C ASN A 131 -22.40 -6.06 15.04
#